data_AF-A0A0K1K5N7-F1
#
_entry.id   AF-A0A0K1K5N7-F1
#
_cell.length_a   1.000
_cell.length_b   1.000
_cell.length_c   1.000
_cell.angle_alpha   90.00
_cell.angle_beta   90.00
_cell.angle_gamma   90.00
#
_symmetry.space_group_name_H-M   'P 1'
#
loop_
_entity.id
_entity.type
_entity.pdbx_description
1 polymer ?
#
loop_
_entity_poly.entity_id
_entity_poly.type
_entity_poly.pdbx_seq_one_letter_code
_entity_poly.pdbx_strand_id
1 'polypeptide(L)'
;MPATIQRSVQKRKAEFFFGRLAAALAIKEYGHAAVEVTIGAMREPVFPPALAGTITHTGTVAAAVVLPAYCCQGLGIDIEQPIAPNSIDSVEQMVLGPSERILLAGLAQLPYPTALALVFSAKESFYKAVARAAGRIFDFSALRLETIDLSAQRLRFVTQEALCADWPIGSRCEIGFSLLASGEVLTAFSW
;
A
#
# COMPACT_ATOMS: atom_id res chain seq x y z
N MET A 1 -7.19 -15.82 15.92
CA MET A 1 -6.62 -16.02 14.56
C MET A 1 -7.61 -16.82 13.71
N PRO A 2 -8.01 -16.35 12.52
CA PRO A 2 -9.05 -16.99 11.71
C PRO A 2 -8.66 -18.38 11.17
N ALA A 3 -9.65 -19.24 10.93
CA ALA A 3 -9.44 -20.62 10.44
C ALA A 3 -8.67 -20.69 9.11
N THR A 4 -8.86 -19.72 8.22
CA THR A 4 -8.13 -19.62 6.94
C THR A 4 -6.63 -19.38 7.13
N ILE A 5 -6.25 -18.55 8.12
CA ILE A 5 -4.86 -18.29 8.47
C ILE A 5 -4.26 -19.49 9.25
N GLN A 6 -5.05 -20.16 10.09
CA GLN A 6 -4.60 -21.37 10.80
C GLN A 6 -4.16 -22.50 9.85
N ARG A 7 -4.74 -22.58 8.65
CA ARG A 7 -4.35 -23.56 7.61
C ARG A 7 -3.24 -23.07 6.68
N SER A 8 -2.80 -21.82 6.82
CA SER A 8 -1.77 -21.23 5.96
C SER A 8 -0.35 -21.65 6.38
N VAL A 9 0.61 -21.48 5.47
CA VAL A 9 2.05 -21.68 5.74
C VAL A 9 2.53 -20.76 6.86
N GLN A 10 3.61 -21.14 7.55
CA GLN A 10 4.14 -20.41 8.71
C GLN A 10 4.41 -18.94 8.42
N LYS A 11 4.99 -18.62 7.25
CA LYS A 11 5.22 -17.24 6.79
C LYS A 11 3.94 -16.40 6.84
N ARG A 12 2.84 -16.89 6.27
CA ARG A 12 1.57 -16.18 6.21
C ARG A 12 0.92 -16.02 7.59
N LYS A 13 1.13 -16.97 8.50
CA LYS A 13 0.69 -16.87 9.91
C LYS A 13 1.46 -15.77 10.64
N ALA A 14 2.78 -15.74 10.47
CA ALA A 14 3.64 -14.73 11.08
C ALA A 14 3.28 -13.32 10.58
N GLU A 15 3.17 -13.13 9.26
CA GLU A 15 2.73 -11.86 8.65
C GLU A 15 1.40 -11.37 9.21
N PHE A 16 0.39 -12.25 9.27
CA PHE A 16 -0.92 -11.91 9.81
C PHE A 16 -0.83 -11.50 11.29
N PHE A 17 -0.11 -12.28 12.10
CA PHE A 17 0.05 -12.02 13.52
C PHE A 17 0.77 -10.70 13.78
N PHE A 18 1.94 -10.49 13.16
CA PHE A 18 2.74 -9.28 13.36
C PHE A 18 2.06 -8.04 12.80
N GLY A 19 1.33 -8.13 11.69
CA GLY A 19 0.50 -7.04 11.19
C GLY A 19 -0.60 -6.63 12.18
N ARG A 20 -1.29 -7.60 12.79
CA ARG A 20 -2.32 -7.32 13.81
C ARG A 20 -1.73 -6.82 15.12
N LEU A 21 -0.55 -7.30 15.51
CA LEU A 21 0.19 -6.76 16.64
C LEU A 21 0.57 -5.29 16.41
N ALA A 22 1.11 -4.96 15.23
CA ALA A 22 1.44 -3.58 14.85
C ALA A 22 0.21 -2.66 14.95
N ALA A 23 -0.95 -3.12 14.44
CA ALA A 23 -2.19 -2.36 14.54
C ALA A 23 -2.67 -2.16 15.99
N ALA A 24 -2.61 -3.20 16.83
CA ALA A 24 -2.97 -3.09 18.24
C ALA A 24 -2.05 -2.12 18.99
N LEU A 25 -0.75 -2.12 18.68
CA LEU A 25 0.21 -1.18 19.23
C LEU A 25 -0.07 0.26 18.79
N ALA A 26 -0.35 0.48 17.50
CA ALA A 26 -0.69 1.81 16.97
C ALA A 26 -1.97 2.38 17.63
N ILE A 27 -3.01 1.55 17.81
CA ILE A 27 -4.25 1.94 18.50
C ILE A 27 -3.97 2.34 19.96
N LYS A 28 -3.13 1.55 20.65
CA LYS A 28 -2.75 1.80 22.04
C LYS A 28 -1.94 3.09 22.18
N GLU A 29 -0.99 3.31 21.29
CA GLU A 29 -0.15 4.52 21.25
C GLU A 29 -1.00 5.77 20.98
N TYR A 30 -2.03 5.65 20.16
CA TYR A 30 -3.01 6.71 19.93
C TYR A 30 -3.95 6.97 21.14
N GLY A 31 -3.85 6.16 22.21
CA GLY A 31 -4.58 6.38 23.46
C GLY A 31 -5.92 5.64 23.57
N HIS A 32 -6.23 4.72 22.66
CA HIS A 32 -7.40 3.87 22.75
C HIS A 32 -7.07 2.55 23.47
N ALA A 33 -8.09 1.95 24.10
CA ALA A 33 -7.96 0.58 24.58
C ALA A 33 -7.59 -0.35 23.41
N ALA A 34 -6.78 -1.37 23.66
CA ALA A 34 -6.42 -2.34 22.63
C ALA A 34 -7.70 -3.09 22.20
N VAL A 35 -8.23 -2.74 21.03
CA VAL A 35 -9.37 -3.40 20.40
C VAL A 35 -8.86 -4.31 19.29
N GLU A 36 -9.49 -5.46 19.13
CA GLU A 36 -9.17 -6.39 18.04
C GLU A 36 -9.50 -5.77 16.68
N VAL A 37 -8.51 -5.70 15.79
CA VAL A 37 -8.71 -5.36 14.38
C VAL A 37 -9.16 -6.61 13.64
N THR A 38 -10.44 -6.65 13.28
CA THR A 38 -11.05 -7.84 12.65
C THR A 38 -10.76 -7.90 11.14
N ILE A 39 -11.40 -8.83 10.43
CA ILE A 39 -11.25 -9.01 8.99
C ILE A 39 -12.59 -8.75 8.33
N GLY A 40 -12.61 -7.85 7.35
CA GLY A 40 -13.80 -7.53 6.57
C GLY A 40 -14.03 -8.52 5.43
N ALA A 41 -15.08 -8.25 4.64
CA ALA A 41 -15.54 -9.14 3.58
C ALA A 41 -14.50 -9.28 2.43
N MET A 42 -13.74 -8.22 2.17
CA MET A 42 -12.67 -8.18 1.16
C MET A 42 -11.30 -8.50 1.77
N ARG A 43 -11.28 -9.08 2.97
CA ARG A 43 -10.08 -9.42 3.76
C ARG A 43 -9.29 -8.20 4.28
N GLU A 44 -9.87 -7.02 4.19
CA GLU A 44 -9.33 -5.79 4.72
C GLU A 44 -9.32 -5.79 6.26
N PRO A 45 -8.35 -5.11 6.90
CA PRO A 45 -8.41 -4.88 8.34
C PRO A 45 -9.58 -3.94 8.67
N VAL A 46 -10.41 -4.34 9.64
CA VAL A 46 -11.53 -3.52 10.12
C VAL A 46 -11.13 -2.92 11.46
N PHE A 47 -10.85 -1.62 11.43
CA PHE A 47 -10.52 -0.83 12.61
C PHE A 47 -11.80 -0.41 13.37
N PRO A 48 -11.70 -0.05 14.66
CA PRO A 48 -12.82 0.49 15.42
C PRO A 48 -13.45 1.72 14.73
N PRO A 49 -14.76 1.98 14.86
CA PRO A 49 -15.45 3.05 14.11
C PRO A 49 -14.86 4.46 14.26
N ALA A 50 -14.19 4.75 15.38
CA ALA A 50 -13.56 6.04 15.63
C ALA A 50 -12.21 6.23 14.91
N LEU A 51 -11.65 5.16 14.33
CA LEU A 51 -10.32 5.13 13.75
C LEU A 51 -10.36 4.67 12.29
N ALA A 52 -9.65 5.40 11.43
CA ALA A 52 -9.18 4.88 10.16
C ALA A 52 -7.81 4.24 10.38
N GLY A 53 -7.51 3.15 9.66
CA GLY A 53 -6.22 2.50 9.81
C GLY A 53 -5.86 1.62 8.64
N THR A 54 -4.57 1.33 8.56
CA THR A 54 -3.99 0.49 7.52
C THR A 54 -2.85 -0.33 8.10
N ILE A 55 -2.56 -1.47 7.47
CA ILE A 55 -1.54 -2.42 7.90
C ILE A 55 -0.72 -2.80 6.68
N THR A 56 0.59 -2.90 6.86
CA THR A 56 1.49 -3.46 5.87
C THR A 56 2.53 -4.35 6.53
N HIS A 57 3.10 -5.29 5.76
CA HIS A 57 4.15 -6.17 6.24
C HIS A 57 5.05 -6.65 5.10
N THR A 58 6.33 -6.82 5.39
CA THR A 58 7.26 -7.63 4.60
C THR A 58 7.55 -8.95 5.33
N GLY A 59 8.53 -9.72 4.83
CA GLY A 59 9.05 -10.87 5.56
C GLY A 59 9.77 -10.51 6.87
N THR A 60 10.15 -9.25 7.08
CA THR A 60 10.98 -8.79 8.20
C THR A 60 10.35 -7.67 9.02
N VAL A 61 9.39 -6.93 8.47
CA VAL A 61 8.78 -5.75 9.10
C VAL A 61 7.27 -5.86 9.07
N ALA A 62 6.59 -5.39 10.11
CA ALA A 62 5.15 -5.14 10.09
C ALA A 62 4.91 -3.73 10.65
N ALA A 63 4.04 -2.97 9.98
CA ALA A 63 3.71 -1.61 10.35
C ALA A 63 2.21 -1.38 10.24
N ALA A 64 1.72 -0.44 11.06
CA ALA A 64 0.35 0.04 10.98
C ALA A 64 0.32 1.52 11.28
N VAL A 65 -0.61 2.23 10.64
CA VAL A 65 -0.92 3.63 10.93
C VAL A 65 -2.39 3.71 11.29
N VAL A 66 -2.70 4.52 12.30
CA VAL A 66 -4.07 4.86 12.69
C VAL A 66 -4.23 6.37 12.74
N LEU A 67 -5.40 6.84 12.36
CA LEU A 67 -5.83 8.23 12.39
C LEU A 67 -7.28 8.28 12.91
N PRO A 68 -7.76 9.42 13.43
CA PRO A 68 -9.19 9.61 13.59
C PRO A 68 -9.95 9.37 12.29
N ALA A 69 -11.07 8.66 12.36
CA ALA A 69 -11.85 8.32 11.17
C ALA A 69 -12.35 9.54 10.37
N TYR A 70 -12.42 10.72 11.00
CA TYR A 70 -12.83 11.96 10.32
C TYR A 70 -11.69 12.68 9.59
N CYS A 71 -10.43 12.26 9.76
CA CYS A 71 -9.27 12.93 9.15
C CYS A 71 -9.06 12.58 7.67
N CYS A 72 -9.62 11.48 7.20
CA CYS A 72 -9.47 11.00 5.83
C CYS A 72 -10.67 10.11 5.46
N GLN A 73 -11.02 10.09 4.18
CA GLN A 73 -11.95 9.12 3.62
C GLN A 73 -11.25 7.78 3.32
N GLY A 74 -9.97 7.82 2.97
CA GLY A 74 -9.15 6.65 2.73
C GLY A 74 -7.72 6.79 3.24
N LEU A 75 -7.14 5.68 3.70
CA LEU A 75 -5.77 5.61 4.18
C LEU A 75 -5.12 4.30 3.73
N GLY A 76 -3.93 4.40 3.16
CA GLY A 76 -3.14 3.26 2.73
C GLY A 76 -1.65 3.50 2.96
N ILE A 77 -0.97 2.44 3.39
CA ILE A 77 0.49 2.40 3.46
C ILE A 77 0.94 1.06 2.93
N ASP A 78 2.16 1.04 2.43
CA ASP A 78 2.76 -0.16 1.92
C ASP A 78 4.28 -0.10 2.09
N ILE A 79 4.90 -1.26 2.33
CA ILE A 79 6.34 -1.36 2.54
C ILE A 79 6.84 -2.55 1.74
N GLU A 80 7.85 -2.33 0.91
CA GLU A 80 8.36 -3.34 0.00
C GLU A 80 9.88 -3.38 -0.03
N GLN A 81 10.42 -4.59 -0.17
CA GLN A 81 11.83 -4.78 -0.46
C GLN A 81 12.11 -4.54 -1.95
N PRO A 82 13.35 -4.21 -2.34
CA PRO A 82 13.74 -4.22 -3.74
C PRO A 82 13.35 -5.56 -4.40
N ILE A 83 12.75 -5.50 -5.59
CA ILE A 83 12.23 -6.70 -6.25
C ILE A 83 13.36 -7.68 -6.52
N ALA A 84 13.17 -8.94 -6.11
CA ALA A 84 14.16 -9.98 -6.35
C ALA A 84 14.40 -10.16 -7.87
N PRO A 85 15.65 -10.38 -8.33
CA PRO A 85 15.97 -10.46 -9.77
C PRO A 85 15.10 -11.44 -10.56
N ASN A 86 14.76 -12.58 -9.96
CA ASN A 86 13.93 -13.62 -10.57
C ASN A 86 12.43 -13.26 -10.66
N SER A 87 12.00 -12.14 -10.08
CA SER A 87 10.62 -11.66 -10.06
C SER A 87 10.45 -10.33 -10.78
N ILE A 88 11.52 -9.73 -11.32
CA ILE A 88 11.45 -8.44 -12.00
C ILE A 88 10.47 -8.49 -13.18
N ASP A 89 10.62 -9.46 -14.08
CA ASP A 89 9.80 -9.53 -15.29
C ASP A 89 8.30 -9.72 -14.97
N SER A 90 7.98 -10.55 -13.98
CA SER A 90 6.59 -10.81 -13.59
C SER A 90 5.95 -9.61 -12.92
N VAL A 91 6.66 -8.94 -12.00
CA VAL A 91 6.17 -7.72 -11.34
C VAL A 91 6.06 -6.58 -12.36
N GLU A 92 7.02 -6.44 -13.26
CA GLU A 92 6.99 -5.41 -14.31
C GLU A 92 5.76 -5.55 -15.21
N GLN A 93 5.44 -6.77 -15.65
CA GLN A 93 4.27 -7.06 -16.48
C GLN A 93 2.94 -6.79 -15.76
N MET A 94 2.91 -7.05 -14.46
CA MET A 94 1.73 -6.86 -13.63
C MET A 94 1.50 -5.37 -13.28
N VAL A 95 2.58 -4.63 -13.00
CA VAL A 95 2.51 -3.32 -12.37
C VAL A 95 2.62 -2.18 -13.39
N LEU A 96 3.42 -2.34 -14.44
CA LEU A 96 3.77 -1.24 -15.35
C LEU A 96 3.10 -1.36 -16.72
N GLY A 97 2.41 -0.30 -17.11
CA GLY A 97 2.06 -0.01 -18.49
C GLY A 97 3.25 0.49 -19.32
N PRO A 98 3.13 0.55 -20.66
CA PRO A 98 4.24 0.91 -21.55
C PRO A 98 4.90 2.26 -21.24
N SER A 99 4.10 3.29 -20.93
CA SER A 99 4.63 4.62 -20.59
C SER A 99 5.38 4.63 -19.25
N GLU A 100 4.94 3.82 -18.29
CA GLU A 100 5.55 3.74 -16.96
C GLU A 100 6.91 3.03 -17.04
N ARG A 101 7.05 2.02 -17.91
CA ARG A 101 8.34 1.36 -18.18
C ARG A 101 9.38 2.33 -18.73
N ILE A 102 8.98 3.17 -19.68
CA ILE A 102 9.87 4.20 -20.26
C ILE A 102 10.31 5.18 -19.17
N LEU A 103 9.39 5.61 -18.31
CA LEU A 103 9.69 6.50 -17.19
C LEU A 103 10.70 5.86 -16.23
N LEU A 104 10.48 4.60 -15.84
CA LEU A 104 11.36 3.89 -14.89
C LEU A 104 12.74 3.61 -15.47
N ALA A 105 12.81 3.26 -16.76
CA ALA A 105 14.09 3.08 -17.45
C ALA A 105 14.93 4.36 -17.50
N GLY A 106 14.30 5.54 -17.47
CA GLY A 106 14.96 6.84 -17.42
C GLY A 106 15.43 7.28 -16.02
N LEU A 107 15.04 6.57 -14.95
CA LEU A 107 15.32 6.97 -13.56
C LEU A 107 16.70 6.47 -13.09
N ALA A 108 17.76 7.11 -13.58
CA ALA A 108 19.14 6.69 -13.31
C ALA A 108 19.57 6.80 -11.82
N GLN A 109 18.86 7.60 -11.02
CA GLN A 109 19.21 7.88 -9.62
C GLN A 109 18.79 6.75 -8.66
N LEU A 110 17.99 5.79 -9.10
CA LEU A 110 17.49 4.70 -8.25
C LEU A 110 17.71 3.35 -8.96
N PRO A 111 18.20 2.31 -8.27
CA PRO A 111 18.30 0.98 -8.86
C PRO A 111 16.94 0.49 -9.36
N TYR A 112 16.90 -0.10 -10.54
CA TYR A 112 15.65 -0.54 -11.17
C TYR A 112 14.78 -1.44 -10.28
N PRO A 113 15.32 -2.43 -9.53
CA PRO A 113 14.52 -3.23 -8.60
C PRO A 113 13.84 -2.42 -7.50
N THR A 114 14.50 -1.36 -7.01
CA THR A 114 13.95 -0.45 -6.01
C THR A 114 12.92 0.51 -6.62
N ALA A 115 13.16 0.98 -7.85
CA ALA A 115 12.20 1.82 -8.58
C ALA A 115 10.91 1.05 -8.91
N LEU A 116 11.02 -0.21 -9.32
CA LEU A 116 9.88 -1.08 -9.57
C LEU A 116 9.10 -1.35 -8.27
N ALA A 117 9.81 -1.67 -7.17
CA ALA A 117 9.20 -1.82 -5.85
C ALA A 117 8.48 -0.54 -5.40
N LEU A 118 9.06 0.64 -5.67
CA LEU A 118 8.45 1.92 -5.33
C LEU A 118 7.11 2.13 -6.02
N VAL A 119 7.02 1.86 -7.33
CA VAL A 119 5.75 2.00 -8.06
C VAL A 119 4.73 0.96 -7.60
N PHE A 120 5.16 -0.30 -7.44
CA PHE A 120 4.29 -1.35 -6.92
C PHE A 120 3.70 -0.97 -5.56
N SER A 121 4.57 -0.57 -4.63
CA SER A 121 4.19 -0.15 -3.29
C SER A 121 3.25 1.05 -3.30
N ALA A 122 3.52 2.04 -4.15
CA ALA A 122 2.66 3.21 -4.27
C ALA A 122 1.26 2.84 -4.77
N LYS A 123 1.14 1.95 -5.76
CA LYS A 123 -0.17 1.48 -6.25
C LYS A 123 -0.90 0.63 -5.19
N GLU A 124 -0.19 -0.18 -4.41
CA GLU A 124 -0.76 -0.92 -3.27
C GLU A 124 -1.27 0.01 -2.15
N SER A 125 -0.52 1.07 -1.82
CA SER A 125 -0.97 2.12 -0.90
C SER A 125 -2.24 2.80 -1.39
N PHE A 126 -2.31 3.13 -2.69
CA PHE A 126 -3.52 3.67 -3.28
C PHE A 126 -4.69 2.68 -3.21
N TYR A 127 -4.46 1.42 -3.57
CA TYR A 127 -5.46 0.36 -3.51
C TYR A 127 -6.04 0.23 -2.10
N LYS A 128 -5.19 0.14 -1.08
CA LYS A 128 -5.61 0.06 0.34
C LYS A 128 -6.46 1.26 0.77
N ALA A 129 -6.15 2.46 0.28
CA ALA A 129 -6.90 3.67 0.60
C ALA A 129 -8.26 3.76 -0.11
N VAL A 130 -8.39 3.18 -1.32
CA VAL A 130 -9.55 3.41 -2.19
C VAL A 130 -10.48 2.18 -2.29
N ALA A 131 -9.99 0.97 -2.07
CA ALA A 131 -10.73 -0.29 -2.26
C ALA A 131 -12.08 -0.33 -1.52
N ARG A 132 -12.15 0.22 -0.30
CA ARG A 132 -13.41 0.30 0.46
C ARG A 132 -14.44 1.21 -0.22
N ALA A 133 -14.02 2.38 -0.72
CA ALA A 133 -14.90 3.31 -1.43
C ALA A 133 -15.28 2.80 -2.82
N ALA A 134 -14.36 2.10 -3.50
CA ALA A 134 -14.62 1.46 -4.79
C ALA A 134 -15.62 0.29 -4.68
N GLY A 135 -15.66 -0.40 -3.53
CA GLY A 135 -16.57 -1.53 -3.30
C GLY A 135 -16.29 -2.75 -4.18
N ARG A 136 -15.15 -2.77 -4.88
CA ARG A 136 -14.71 -3.84 -5.78
C ARG A 136 -13.18 -3.92 -5.83
N ILE A 137 -12.68 -5.05 -6.30
CA ILE A 137 -11.26 -5.20 -6.66
C ILE A 137 -11.02 -4.47 -7.99
N PHE A 138 -9.85 -3.85 -8.13
CA PHE A 138 -9.36 -3.24 -9.35
C PHE A 138 -7.86 -3.50 -9.49
N ASP A 139 -7.39 -3.52 -10.74
CA ASP A 139 -6.02 -3.87 -11.07
C ASP A 139 -5.09 -2.65 -11.04
N PHE A 140 -3.77 -2.89 -11.07
CA PHE A 140 -2.76 -1.83 -11.15
C PHE A 140 -2.86 -0.94 -12.39
N SER A 141 -3.53 -1.42 -13.45
CA SER A 141 -3.81 -0.63 -14.66
C SER A 141 -4.81 0.50 -14.40
N ALA A 142 -5.60 0.43 -13.32
CA ALA A 142 -6.52 1.49 -12.93
C ALA A 142 -5.83 2.79 -12.49
N LEU A 143 -4.52 2.73 -12.20
CA LEU A 143 -3.71 3.86 -11.78
C LEU A 143 -2.43 3.93 -12.59
N ARG A 144 -2.21 5.03 -13.32
CA ARG A 144 -1.03 5.22 -14.17
C ARG A 144 -0.11 6.29 -13.59
N LEU A 145 1.18 5.98 -13.47
CA LEU A 145 2.21 6.91 -13.07
C LEU A 145 2.40 8.02 -14.12
N GLU A 146 2.42 9.28 -13.67
CA GLU A 146 2.76 10.45 -14.48
C GLU A 146 4.20 10.91 -14.23
N THR A 147 4.62 11.03 -12.96
CA THR A 147 5.96 11.52 -12.60
C THR A 147 6.48 10.92 -11.29
N ILE A 148 7.80 10.81 -11.17
CA ILE A 148 8.50 10.52 -9.90
C ILE A 148 9.38 11.73 -9.56
N ASP A 149 9.16 12.33 -8.40
CA ASP A 149 10.03 13.36 -7.84
C ASP A 149 10.77 12.78 -6.62
N LEU A 150 12.03 12.42 -6.83
CA LEU A 150 12.86 11.85 -5.77
C LEU A 150 13.23 12.87 -4.68
N SER A 151 13.27 14.15 -5.02
CA SER A 151 13.65 15.22 -4.09
C SER A 151 12.51 15.57 -3.14
N ALA A 152 11.29 15.68 -3.68
CA ALA A 152 10.07 15.88 -2.89
C ALA A 152 9.58 14.58 -2.24
N GLN A 153 10.16 13.44 -2.63
CA GLN A 153 9.70 12.10 -2.25
C GLN A 153 8.21 11.90 -2.56
N ARG A 154 7.82 12.19 -3.81
CA ARG A 154 6.44 12.09 -4.30
C ARG A 154 6.36 11.35 -5.63
N LEU A 155 5.31 10.55 -5.79
CA LEU A 155 4.87 10.01 -7.06
C LEU A 155 3.52 10.62 -7.42
N ARG A 156 3.34 11.05 -8.68
CA ARG A 156 2.05 11.51 -9.20
C ARG A 156 1.43 10.44 -10.06
N PHE A 157 0.15 10.19 -9.83
CA PHE A 157 -0.63 9.23 -10.59
C PHE A 157 -1.92 9.85 -11.12
N VAL A 158 -2.49 9.19 -12.12
CA VAL A 158 -3.80 9.49 -12.68
C VAL A 158 -4.62 8.22 -12.87
N THR A 159 -5.89 8.23 -12.46
CA THR A 159 -6.80 7.10 -12.63
C THR A 159 -7.13 6.86 -14.10
N GLN A 160 -7.15 5.61 -14.52
CA GLN A 160 -7.47 5.18 -15.89
C GLN A 160 -8.90 4.65 -16.05
N GLU A 161 -9.63 4.48 -14.94
CA GLU A 161 -11.04 4.11 -14.91
C GLU A 161 -11.75 4.80 -13.75
N ALA A 162 -13.08 4.75 -13.75
CA ALA A 162 -13.86 5.23 -12.61
C ALA A 162 -13.88 4.16 -11.49
N LEU A 163 -13.41 4.55 -10.30
CA LEU A 163 -13.33 3.66 -9.15
C LEU A 163 -14.52 3.86 -8.21
N CYS A 164 -14.85 5.11 -7.88
CA CYS A 164 -16.02 5.52 -7.11
C CYS A 164 -16.38 6.98 -7.42
N ALA A 165 -17.36 7.54 -6.71
CA ALA A 165 -17.80 8.93 -6.90
C ALA A 165 -16.67 9.96 -6.68
N ASP A 166 -15.81 9.73 -5.70
CA ASP A 166 -14.67 10.61 -5.39
C ASP A 166 -13.44 10.35 -6.30
N TRP A 167 -13.42 9.20 -6.98
CA TRP A 167 -12.34 8.79 -7.89
C TRP A 167 -12.88 8.47 -9.29
N PRO A 168 -13.39 9.47 -10.03
CA PRO A 168 -13.70 9.31 -11.45
C PRO A 168 -12.41 9.08 -12.26
N ILE A 169 -12.57 8.67 -13.52
CA ILE A 169 -11.47 8.59 -14.48
C ILE A 169 -10.76 9.95 -14.64
N GLY A 170 -9.43 9.96 -14.71
CA GLY A 170 -8.65 11.18 -14.85
C GLY A 170 -8.37 11.94 -13.53
N SER A 171 -8.80 11.40 -12.39
CA SER A 171 -8.46 11.93 -11.07
C SER A 171 -6.97 11.80 -10.80
N ARG A 172 -6.35 12.82 -10.21
CA ARG A 172 -4.92 12.83 -9.90
C ARG A 172 -4.67 12.73 -8.41
N CYS A 173 -3.60 12.04 -8.05
CA CYS A 173 -3.15 11.95 -6.66
C CYS A 173 -1.63 12.04 -6.54
N GLU A 174 -1.18 12.48 -5.37
CA GLU A 174 0.21 12.41 -4.95
C GLU A 174 0.39 11.38 -3.84
N ILE A 175 1.33 10.47 -4.03
CA ILE A 175 1.68 9.43 -3.05
C ILE A 175 3.05 9.75 -2.50
N GLY A 176 3.13 9.86 -1.18
CA GLY A 176 4.39 10.07 -0.47
C GLY A 176 5.17 8.78 -0.37
N PHE A 177 6.50 8.88 -0.42
CA PHE A 177 7.36 7.74 -0.15
C PHE A 177 8.57 8.10 0.72
N SER A 178 9.24 7.08 1.23
CA SER A 178 10.54 7.18 1.87
C SER A 178 11.36 5.93 1.55
N LEU A 179 12.68 6.11 1.39
CA LEU A 179 13.62 5.01 1.27
C LEU A 179 14.21 4.75 2.66
N LEU A 180 14.00 3.55 3.20
CA LEU A 180 14.51 3.19 4.51
C LEU A 180 16.00 2.82 4.43
N ALA A 181 16.73 3.01 5.53
CA ALA A 181 18.16 2.70 5.59
C ALA A 181 18.49 1.22 5.30
N SER A 182 17.52 0.33 5.54
CA SER A 182 17.58 -1.10 5.26
C SER A 182 17.28 -1.47 3.79
N GLY A 183 16.95 -0.48 2.95
CA GLY A 183 16.74 -0.64 1.51
C GLY A 183 15.28 -0.82 1.08
N GLU A 184 14.35 -1.00 2.02
CA GLU A 184 12.91 -1.00 1.71
C GLU A 184 12.40 0.37 1.26
N VAL A 185 11.34 0.34 0.47
CA VAL A 185 10.52 1.49 0.14
C VAL A 185 9.29 1.49 1.04
N LEU A 186 8.96 2.64 1.63
CA LEU A 186 7.71 2.87 2.34
C LEU A 186 6.89 3.89 1.56
N THR A 187 5.64 3.58 1.26
CA THR A 187 4.72 4.51 0.62
C THR A 187 3.51 4.77 1.50
N ALA A 188 2.94 5.97 1.38
CA ALA A 188 1.77 6.39 2.14
C ALA A 188 0.86 7.26 1.28
N PHE A 189 -0.43 6.99 1.36
CA PHE A 189 -1.46 7.75 0.67
C PHE A 189 -2.70 7.91 1.55
N SER A 190 -3.27 9.11 1.55
CA SER A 190 -4.52 9.44 2.22
C SER A 190 -5.29 10.47 1.39
N TRP A 191 -6.61 10.38 1.42
CA TRP A 191 -7.52 11.30 0.72
C TRP A 191 -8.82 11.46 1.49
#